data_AF-A0AAW0HVN8-F1
#
_entry.id   AF-A0AAW0HVN8-F1
#
_cell.length_a   1.000
_cell.length_b   1.000
_cell.length_c   1.000
_cell.angle_alpha   90.00
_cell.angle_beta   90.00
_cell.angle_gamma   90.00
#
_symmetry.space_group_name_H-M   'P 1'
#
loop_
_entity.id
_entity.type
_entity.pdbx_description
1 polymer ?
#
loop_
_entity_poly.entity_id
_entity_poly.type
_entity_poly.pdbx_seq_one_letter_code
_entity_poly.pdbx_strand_id
1 'polypeptide(L)'
;MSHMKLKVIAIRPIRRIAHIPGTLEDEDEEEDNDDIVMLEKKIKTSNMPEQAHKVCVKEIKRLKKMPQSMPEYALTRNYLELMVELPWNKSTTDRLDIRAARVLLDNDHYAMEKLKKRVLEYLAVRQLKNNLKGPILCFVGPPGVGKTSVGRSVAKTLGREFHRIALGGVCDQSDIRGHR
;
A
#
# COMPACT_ATOMS: atom_id res chain seq x y z
N MET A 1 16.06 -17.22 -21.56
CA MET A 1 14.76 -16.54 -21.76
C MET A 1 13.87 -16.87 -20.57
N SER A 2 13.76 -15.95 -19.61
CA SER A 2 13.00 -16.17 -18.36
C SER A 2 11.55 -15.72 -18.56
N HIS A 3 10.63 -16.67 -18.67
CA HIS A 3 9.21 -16.39 -18.80
C HIS A 3 8.59 -16.01 -17.46
N MET A 4 8.22 -14.74 -17.35
CA MET A 4 7.45 -14.15 -16.26
C MET A 4 6.00 -14.64 -16.36
N LYS A 5 5.55 -15.48 -15.42
CA LYS A 5 4.15 -15.94 -15.36
C LYS A 5 3.26 -14.80 -14.85
N LEU A 6 2.45 -14.22 -15.74
CA LEU A 6 1.33 -13.35 -15.39
C LEU A 6 0.24 -14.21 -14.70
N LYS A 7 -0.13 -13.82 -13.47
CA LYS A 7 -1.26 -14.41 -12.74
C LYS A 7 -2.48 -13.52 -12.98
N VAL A 8 -3.39 -13.97 -13.84
CA VAL A 8 -4.69 -13.31 -14.06
C VAL A 8 -5.59 -13.66 -12.89
N ILE A 9 -5.99 -12.65 -12.10
CA ILE A 9 -6.97 -12.80 -11.03
C ILE A 9 -8.34 -12.49 -11.65
N ALA A 10 -9.17 -13.52 -11.83
CA ALA A 10 -10.54 -13.36 -12.29
C ALA A 10 -11.43 -12.91 -11.13
N ILE A 11 -12.04 -11.73 -11.24
CA ILE A 11 -13.05 -11.24 -10.30
C ILE A 11 -14.34 -12.01 -10.61
N ARG A 12 -14.76 -12.90 -9.70
CA ARG A 12 -16.04 -13.63 -9.81
C ARG A 12 -17.20 -12.67 -9.53
N PRO A 13 -18.29 -12.71 -10.30
CA PRO A 13 -19.46 -11.86 -10.06
C PRO A 13 -20.18 -12.32 -8.78
N ILE A 14 -20.68 -11.32 -8.04
CA ILE A 14 -21.51 -11.46 -6.84
C ILE A 14 -22.75 -12.29 -7.18
N ARG A 15 -22.89 -13.49 -6.60
CA ARG A 15 -24.09 -14.32 -6.74
C ARG A 15 -25.23 -13.69 -5.92
N ARG A 16 -26.37 -13.43 -6.57
CA ARG A 16 -27.65 -13.16 -5.89
C ARG A 16 -28.02 -14.38 -5.04
N ILE A 17 -28.23 -14.15 -3.75
CA ILE A 17 -28.75 -15.14 -2.81
C ILE A 17 -30.25 -15.33 -3.11
N ALA A 18 -30.65 -16.57 -3.41
CA ALA A 18 -32.04 -16.99 -3.42
C ALA A 18 -32.42 -17.39 -1.98
N HIS A 19 -33.58 -16.92 -1.55
CA HIS A 19 -34.11 -17.07 -0.20
C HIS A 19 -34.75 -18.45 -0.03
N ILE A 20 -34.23 -19.27 0.90
CA ILE A 20 -34.88 -20.48 1.43
C ILE A 20 -34.69 -20.44 2.96
N PRO A 21 -35.75 -20.49 3.77
CA PRO A 21 -35.64 -20.35 5.23
C PRO A 21 -35.52 -21.73 5.89
N GLY A 22 -34.54 -21.87 6.79
CA GLY A 22 -34.44 -22.96 7.76
C GLY A 22 -33.00 -23.39 8.01
N THR A 23 -32.57 -23.34 9.29
CA THR A 23 -31.31 -23.86 9.90
C THR A 23 -29.99 -23.12 9.61
N LEU A 24 -29.87 -21.84 9.97
CA LEU A 24 -28.66 -21.01 9.72
C LEU A 24 -27.84 -20.61 10.97
N GLU A 25 -28.24 -20.94 12.19
CA GLU A 25 -27.53 -20.39 13.38
C GLU A 25 -26.25 -21.15 13.77
N ASP A 26 -26.12 -22.44 13.43
CA ASP A 26 -24.95 -23.25 13.85
C ASP A 26 -23.80 -23.29 12.82
N GLU A 27 -24.07 -23.07 11.53
CA GLU A 27 -23.01 -23.08 10.49
C GLU A 27 -22.20 -21.76 10.45
N ASP A 28 -22.84 -20.64 10.75
CA ASP A 28 -22.19 -19.31 10.74
C ASP A 28 -21.17 -19.18 11.90
N GLU A 29 -21.47 -19.75 13.08
CA GLU A 29 -20.56 -19.66 14.24
C GLU A 29 -19.23 -20.43 14.06
N GLU A 30 -19.23 -21.52 13.29
CA GLU A 30 -18.02 -22.29 13.01
C GLU A 30 -17.12 -21.59 11.98
N GLU A 31 -17.67 -21.04 10.89
CA GLU A 31 -16.89 -20.26 9.90
C GLU A 31 -16.24 -19.02 10.53
N ASP A 32 -16.96 -18.35 11.44
CA ASP A 32 -16.49 -17.12 12.07
C ASP A 32 -15.35 -17.34 13.09
N ASN A 33 -15.37 -18.47 13.78
CA ASN A 33 -14.28 -18.84 14.68
C ASN A 33 -12.99 -19.09 13.88
N ASP A 34 -13.12 -19.73 12.72
CA ASP A 34 -12.01 -19.96 11.80
C ASP A 34 -11.40 -18.66 11.27
N ASP A 35 -12.24 -17.68 10.93
CA ASP A 35 -11.81 -16.35 10.49
C ASP A 35 -10.97 -15.60 11.54
N ILE A 36 -11.40 -15.64 12.81
CA ILE A 36 -10.66 -15.03 13.92
C ILE A 36 -9.32 -15.74 14.14
N VAL A 37 -9.30 -17.08 14.03
CA VAL A 37 -8.07 -17.87 14.12
C VAL A 37 -7.12 -17.56 12.96
N MET A 38 -7.64 -17.34 11.74
CA MET A 38 -6.83 -16.90 10.59
C MET A 38 -6.23 -15.51 10.81
N LEU A 39 -7.00 -14.56 11.32
CA LEU A 39 -6.51 -13.22 11.69
C LEU A 39 -5.37 -13.30 12.72
N GLU A 40 -5.52 -14.14 13.74
CA GLU A 40 -4.48 -14.35 14.76
C GLU A 40 -3.18 -14.92 14.15
N LYS A 41 -3.30 -15.88 13.23
CA LYS A 41 -2.15 -16.43 12.48
C LYS A 41 -1.47 -15.36 11.62
N LYS A 42 -2.25 -14.52 10.93
CA LYS A 42 -1.71 -13.45 10.09
C LYS A 42 -0.99 -12.38 10.90
N ILE A 43 -1.51 -11.98 12.07
CA ILE A 43 -0.87 -11.03 12.99
C ILE A 43 0.49 -11.55 13.48
N LYS A 44 0.60 -12.87 13.76
CA LYS A 44 1.88 -13.48 14.14
C LYS A 44 2.88 -13.52 12.97
N THR A 45 2.38 -13.63 11.75
CA THR A 45 3.21 -13.73 10.53
C THR A 45 3.65 -12.38 9.98
N SER A 46 2.90 -11.31 10.23
CA SER A 46 3.11 -9.98 9.63
C SER A 46 4.36 -9.23 10.14
N ASN A 47 5.08 -9.80 11.13
CA ASN A 47 6.31 -9.26 11.71
C ASN A 47 6.19 -7.76 12.08
N MET A 48 5.07 -7.42 12.70
CA MET A 48 4.76 -6.08 13.15
C MET A 48 5.71 -5.59 14.26
N PRO A 49 5.98 -4.28 14.35
CA PRO A 49 6.69 -3.72 15.49
C PRO A 49 5.91 -3.96 16.80
N GLU A 50 6.64 -4.06 17.91
CA GLU A 50 6.08 -4.47 19.21
C GLU A 50 4.87 -3.64 19.64
N GLN A 51 4.89 -2.33 19.37
CA GLN A 51 3.77 -1.42 19.68
C GLN A 51 2.49 -1.78 18.91
N ALA A 52 2.60 -2.02 17.60
CA ALA A 52 1.47 -2.40 16.76
C ALA A 52 0.94 -3.79 17.11
N HIS A 53 1.84 -4.74 17.39
CA HIS A 53 1.46 -6.09 17.80
C HIS A 53 0.69 -6.10 19.12
N LYS A 54 1.13 -5.33 20.13
CA LYS A 54 0.42 -5.19 21.41
C LYS A 54 -1.01 -4.67 21.23
N VAL A 55 -1.22 -3.69 20.36
CA VAL A 55 -2.56 -3.15 20.04
C VAL A 55 -3.42 -4.21 19.35
N CYS A 56 -2.89 -4.89 18.33
CA CYS A 56 -3.64 -5.93 17.61
C CYS A 56 -4.06 -7.10 18.53
N VAL A 57 -3.18 -7.52 19.45
CA VAL A 57 -3.49 -8.57 20.44
C VAL A 57 -4.56 -8.11 21.44
N LYS A 58 -4.59 -6.82 21.80
CA LYS A 58 -5.65 -6.28 22.66
C LYS A 58 -6.99 -6.26 21.93
N GLU A 59 -7.01 -5.80 20.69
CA GLU A 59 -8.23 -5.72 19.88
C GLU A 59 -8.78 -7.10 19.50
N ILE A 60 -7.95 -8.10 19.20
CA ILE A 60 -8.45 -9.45 18.89
C ILE A 60 -9.07 -10.13 20.12
N LYS A 61 -8.55 -9.87 21.33
CA LYS A 61 -9.15 -10.33 22.59
C LYS A 61 -10.50 -9.65 22.86
N ARG A 62 -10.64 -8.39 22.44
CA ARG A 62 -11.90 -7.64 22.51
C ARG A 62 -12.92 -8.21 21.53
N LEU A 63 -12.49 -8.46 20.28
CA LEU A 63 -13.31 -9.04 19.22
C LEU A 63 -13.91 -10.40 19.61
N LYS A 64 -13.12 -11.31 20.20
CA LYS A 64 -13.59 -12.62 20.68
C LYS A 64 -14.70 -12.57 21.75
N LYS A 65 -14.86 -11.43 22.43
CA LYS A 65 -15.87 -11.25 23.49
C LYS A 65 -17.08 -10.45 23.03
N MET A 66 -16.99 -9.79 21.88
CA MET A 66 -18.04 -8.92 21.38
C MET A 66 -19.08 -9.74 20.61
N PRO A 67 -20.39 -9.54 20.86
CA PRO A 67 -21.42 -10.15 20.05
C PRO A 67 -21.44 -9.52 18.65
N GLN A 68 -21.61 -10.36 17.63
CA GLN A 68 -21.53 -9.96 16.22
C GLN A 68 -22.63 -8.99 15.79
N SER A 69 -23.76 -8.97 16.50
CA SER A 69 -24.85 -8.02 16.26
C SER A 69 -24.45 -6.55 16.51
N MET A 70 -23.30 -6.28 17.14
CA MET A 70 -22.84 -4.92 17.40
C MET A 70 -22.10 -4.31 16.19
N PRO A 71 -22.36 -3.03 15.86
CA PRO A 71 -21.65 -2.34 14.78
C PRO A 71 -20.15 -2.17 15.05
N GLU A 72 -19.73 -2.20 16.32
CA GLU A 72 -18.31 -2.16 16.70
C GLU A 72 -17.53 -3.41 16.27
N TYR A 73 -18.21 -4.55 16.08
CA TYR A 73 -17.58 -5.80 15.65
C TYR A 73 -17.00 -5.64 14.23
N ALA A 74 -17.81 -5.16 13.30
CA ALA A 74 -17.39 -4.92 11.91
C ALA A 74 -16.25 -3.89 11.81
N LEU A 75 -16.31 -2.81 12.61
CA LEU A 75 -15.27 -1.79 12.65
C LEU A 75 -13.94 -2.35 13.15
N THR A 76 -13.97 -3.14 14.24
CA THR A 76 -12.77 -3.76 14.81
C THR A 76 -12.17 -4.82 13.88
N ARG A 77 -13.02 -5.60 13.20
CA ARG A 77 -12.59 -6.58 12.18
C ARG A 77 -11.86 -5.88 11.03
N ASN A 78 -12.47 -4.85 10.44
CA ASN A 78 -11.87 -4.08 9.34
C ASN A 78 -10.55 -3.42 9.76
N TYR A 79 -10.48 -2.92 11.00
CA TYR A 79 -9.24 -2.35 11.54
C TYR A 79 -8.12 -3.41 11.63
N LEU A 80 -8.42 -4.60 12.17
CA LEU A 80 -7.45 -5.69 12.27
C LEU A 80 -7.00 -6.19 10.89
N GLU A 81 -7.92 -6.28 9.93
CA GLU A 81 -7.60 -6.62 8.53
C GLU A 81 -6.65 -5.59 7.91
N LEU A 82 -6.95 -4.29 8.04
CA LEU A 82 -6.09 -3.22 7.57
C LEU A 82 -4.70 -3.31 8.20
N MET A 83 -4.63 -3.52 9.52
CA MET A 83 -3.35 -3.64 10.22
C MET A 83 -2.53 -4.80 9.66
N VAL A 84 -3.15 -5.96 9.39
CA VAL A 84 -2.47 -7.13 8.82
C VAL A 84 -2.01 -6.91 7.38
N GLU A 85 -2.78 -6.18 6.57
CA GLU A 85 -2.46 -5.91 5.16
C GLU A 85 -1.26 -4.98 4.99
N LEU A 86 -1.02 -4.09 5.98
CA LEU A 86 0.09 -3.13 5.92
C LEU A 86 1.48 -3.82 5.84
N PRO A 87 2.38 -3.34 4.96
CA PRO A 87 3.70 -3.93 4.78
C PRO A 87 4.70 -3.48 5.86
N TRP A 88 4.54 -3.95 7.10
CA TRP A 88 5.37 -3.52 8.25
C TRP A 88 6.87 -3.74 8.09
N ASN A 89 7.27 -4.90 7.57
CA ASN A 89 8.68 -5.29 7.41
C ASN A 89 9.06 -5.60 5.95
N LYS A 90 8.19 -5.22 5.00
CA LYS A 90 8.45 -5.40 3.57
C LYS A 90 8.93 -4.07 3.00
N SER A 91 10.24 -3.96 2.77
CA SER A 91 10.83 -2.82 2.07
C SER A 91 11.35 -3.25 0.71
N THR A 92 11.13 -2.45 -0.32
CA THR A 92 11.78 -2.63 -1.62
C THR A 92 13.26 -2.26 -1.52
N THR A 93 14.13 -3.06 -2.13
CA THR A 93 15.57 -2.74 -2.23
C THR A 93 15.80 -1.69 -3.30
N ASP A 94 16.35 -0.54 -2.90
CA ASP A 94 16.64 0.54 -3.83
C ASP A 94 17.78 0.17 -4.79
N ARG A 95 17.56 0.39 -6.09
CA ARG A 95 18.63 0.36 -7.10
C ARG A 95 19.02 1.79 -7.45
N LEU A 96 20.11 2.26 -6.85
CA LEU A 96 20.66 3.59 -7.08
C LEU A 96 21.83 3.52 -8.06
N ASP A 97 21.54 3.33 -9.35
CA ASP A 97 22.53 3.48 -10.42
C ASP A 97 22.25 4.73 -11.26
N ILE A 98 23.13 5.72 -11.13
CA ILE A 98 23.03 7.01 -11.84
C ILE A 98 23.23 6.83 -13.35
N ARG A 99 24.05 5.88 -13.79
CA ARG A 99 24.31 5.65 -15.23
C ARG A 99 23.08 5.05 -15.89
N ALA A 100 22.52 4.01 -15.28
CA ALA A 100 21.26 3.43 -15.73
C ALA A 100 20.11 4.46 -15.69
N ALA A 101 20.06 5.29 -14.64
CA ALA A 101 19.08 6.36 -14.50
C ALA A 101 19.11 7.36 -15.66
N ARG A 102 20.31 7.78 -16.09
CA ARG A 102 20.47 8.70 -17.21
C ARG A 102 19.90 8.12 -18.49
N VAL A 103 20.31 6.90 -18.84
CA VAL A 103 19.86 6.22 -20.07
C VAL A 103 18.34 6.04 -20.07
N LEU A 104 17.76 5.64 -18.94
CA LEU A 104 16.32 5.41 -18.83
C LEU A 104 15.52 6.72 -18.93
N LEU A 105 15.97 7.79 -18.26
CA LEU A 105 15.36 9.11 -18.35
C LEU A 105 15.50 9.72 -19.76
N ASP A 106 16.59 9.44 -20.46
CA ASP A 106 16.80 9.91 -21.83
C ASP A 106 15.90 9.19 -22.84
N ASN A 107 15.62 7.90 -22.61
CA ASN A 107 14.69 7.13 -23.43
C ASN A 107 13.22 7.50 -23.18
N ASP A 108 12.83 7.74 -21.92
CA ASP A 108 11.42 7.97 -21.56
C ASP A 108 10.97 9.44 -21.79
N HIS A 109 11.89 10.40 -21.85
CA HIS A 109 11.57 11.82 -22.04
C HIS A 109 12.44 12.50 -23.10
N TYR A 110 11.80 13.03 -24.14
CA TYR A 110 12.45 13.88 -25.14
C TYR A 110 12.60 15.33 -24.62
N ALA A 111 13.77 15.94 -24.83
CA ALA A 111 14.15 17.24 -24.26
C ALA A 111 14.11 17.25 -22.71
N MET A 112 14.17 18.42 -22.07
CA MET A 112 14.23 18.61 -20.59
C MET A 112 15.58 18.36 -19.90
N GLU A 113 16.70 18.71 -20.55
CA GLU A 113 18.05 18.54 -19.99
C GLU A 113 18.22 19.15 -18.58
N LYS A 114 17.69 20.35 -18.35
CA LYS A 114 17.76 21.02 -17.04
C LYS A 114 17.06 20.22 -15.94
N LEU A 115 15.92 19.59 -16.25
CA LEU A 115 15.17 18.76 -15.31
C LEU A 115 15.91 17.44 -15.06
N LYS A 116 16.37 16.77 -16.12
CA LYS A 116 17.12 15.51 -16.02
C LYS A 116 18.39 15.70 -15.18
N LYS A 117 19.12 16.79 -15.39
CA LYS A 117 20.30 17.14 -14.59
C LYS A 117 19.97 17.26 -13.11
N ARG A 118 18.90 17.97 -12.75
CA ARG A 118 18.43 18.11 -11.35
C ARG A 118 17.99 16.79 -10.73
N VAL A 119 17.30 15.93 -11.49
CA VAL A 119 16.92 14.59 -11.03
C VAL A 119 18.17 13.73 -10.77
N LEU A 120 19.16 13.76 -11.65
CA LEU A 120 20.42 13.03 -11.47
C LEU A 120 21.23 13.55 -10.27
N GLU A 121 21.29 14.87 -10.06
CA GLU A 121 21.90 15.47 -8.86
C GLU A 121 21.22 14.99 -7.58
N TYR A 122 19.88 14.96 -7.57
CA TYR A 122 19.11 14.44 -6.43
C TYR A 122 19.41 12.97 -6.16
N LEU A 123 19.45 12.13 -7.19
CA LEU A 123 19.80 10.72 -7.08
C LEU A 123 21.24 10.53 -6.57
N ALA A 124 22.17 11.37 -7.00
CA ALA A 124 23.57 11.34 -6.54
C ALA A 124 23.69 11.70 -5.05
N VAL A 125 22.99 12.74 -4.58
CA VAL A 125 22.96 13.10 -3.15
C VAL A 125 22.35 11.98 -2.32
N ARG A 126 21.31 11.30 -2.84
CA ARG A 126 20.66 10.17 -2.18
C ARG A 126 21.53 8.91 -2.17
N GLN A 127 22.35 8.68 -3.19
CA GLN A 127 23.33 7.59 -3.18
C GLN A 127 24.39 7.80 -2.09
N LEU A 128 24.79 9.05 -1.84
CA LEU A 128 25.73 9.40 -0.77
C LEU A 128 25.10 9.35 0.62
N LYS A 129 23.83 9.71 0.75
CA LYS A 129 23.08 9.72 2.01
C LYS A 129 22.05 8.59 2.03
N ASN A 130 22.38 7.47 2.68
CA ASN A 130 21.46 6.33 2.90
C ASN A 130 20.23 6.63 3.79
N ASN A 131 19.97 7.90 4.13
CA ASN A 131 18.89 8.29 5.01
C ASN A 131 17.74 8.93 4.21
N LEU A 132 16.51 8.45 4.42
CA LEU A 132 15.31 8.90 3.70
C LEU A 132 14.89 10.35 4.02
N LYS A 133 15.48 10.98 5.05
CA LYS A 133 15.29 12.40 5.39
C LYS A 133 16.00 13.35 4.39
N GLY A 134 15.81 13.10 3.10
CA GLY A 134 16.30 13.94 2.02
C GLY A 134 15.27 14.99 1.59
N PRO A 135 15.70 16.00 0.82
CA PRO A 135 14.77 16.99 0.26
C PRO A 135 13.72 16.31 -0.64
N ILE A 136 12.49 16.84 -0.64
CA ILE A 136 11.40 16.37 -1.51
C ILE A 136 11.51 17.07 -2.87
N LEU A 137 11.43 16.31 -3.95
CA LEU A 137 11.47 16.84 -5.31
C LEU A 137 10.09 17.36 -5.73
N CYS A 138 10.00 18.65 -6.04
CA CYS A 138 8.78 19.28 -6.54
C CYS A 138 8.96 19.72 -8.00
N PHE A 139 8.05 19.29 -8.87
CA PHE A 139 8.03 19.68 -10.29
C PHE A 139 6.95 20.73 -10.53
N VAL A 140 7.35 21.91 -11.02
CA VAL A 140 6.44 23.03 -11.30
C VAL A 140 6.44 23.36 -12.78
N GLY A 141 5.28 23.70 -13.34
CA GLY A 141 5.16 24.22 -14.72
C GLY A 141 3.74 24.09 -15.28
N PRO A 142 3.54 24.36 -16.59
CA PRO A 142 2.24 24.24 -17.27
C PRO A 142 1.64 22.81 -17.21
N PRO A 143 0.33 22.64 -17.40
CA PRO A 143 -0.26 21.32 -17.62
C PRO A 143 0.27 20.70 -18.91
N GLY A 144 0.29 19.36 -19.00
CA GLY A 144 0.72 18.66 -20.22
C GLY A 144 2.24 18.42 -20.38
N VAL A 145 3.10 19.06 -19.56
CA VAL A 145 4.58 18.89 -19.67
C VAL A 145 5.12 17.55 -19.13
N GLY A 146 4.26 16.59 -18.79
CA GLY A 146 4.69 15.24 -18.42
C GLY A 146 5.26 15.07 -16.99
N LYS A 147 4.99 15.97 -16.03
CA LYS A 147 5.48 15.86 -14.63
C LYS A 147 5.22 14.49 -14.00
N THR A 148 4.02 13.95 -14.19
CA THR A 148 3.62 12.62 -13.69
C THR A 148 4.40 11.50 -14.38
N SER A 149 4.71 11.66 -15.67
CA SER A 149 5.50 10.69 -16.44
C SER A 149 6.97 10.66 -15.96
N VAL A 150 7.54 11.82 -15.65
CA VAL A 150 8.86 11.93 -15.03
C VAL A 150 8.90 11.19 -13.69
N GLY A 151 7.92 11.44 -12.80
CA GLY A 151 7.84 10.75 -11.52
C GLY A 151 7.77 9.22 -11.64
N ARG A 152 7.01 8.71 -12.62
CA ARG A 152 6.93 7.28 -12.92
C ARG A 152 8.27 6.70 -13.37
N SER A 153 9.00 7.42 -14.20
CA SER A 153 10.29 6.97 -14.76
C SER A 153 11.39 6.98 -13.69
N VAL A 154 11.35 7.96 -12.77
CA VAL A 154 12.21 7.98 -11.59
C VAL A 154 11.92 6.77 -10.67
N ALA A 155 10.66 6.44 -10.42
CA ALA A 155 10.30 5.26 -9.63
C ALA A 155 10.74 3.95 -10.28
N LYS A 156 10.56 3.82 -11.61
CA LYS A 156 11.03 2.68 -12.41
C LYS A 156 12.54 2.50 -12.33
N THR A 157 13.29 3.60 -12.40
CA THR A 157 14.75 3.60 -12.25
C THR A 157 15.18 3.11 -10.86
N LEU A 158 14.50 3.58 -9.81
CA LEU A 158 14.77 3.18 -8.43
C LEU A 158 14.35 1.75 -8.10
N GLY A 159 13.54 1.11 -8.96
CA GLY A 159 12.93 -0.19 -8.69
C GLY A 159 11.84 -0.12 -7.61
N ARG A 160 11.21 1.05 -7.43
CA ARG A 160 10.17 1.28 -6.42
C ARG A 160 8.78 1.29 -7.05
N GLU A 161 7.79 0.90 -6.26
CA GLU A 161 6.39 1.03 -6.65
C GLU A 161 5.98 2.50 -6.75
N PHE A 162 5.25 2.83 -7.82
CA PHE A 162 4.80 4.18 -8.09
C PHE A 162 3.31 4.31 -7.76
N HIS A 163 2.99 5.09 -6.74
CA HIS A 163 1.63 5.47 -6.41
C HIS A 163 1.43 6.97 -6.66
N ARG A 164 0.27 7.31 -7.24
CA ARG A 164 -0.14 8.69 -7.49
C ARG A 164 -1.27 9.05 -6.55
N ILE A 165 -1.04 10.05 -5.71
CA ILE A 165 -2.08 10.66 -4.86
C ILE A 165 -2.40 12.03 -5.44
N ALA A 166 -3.67 12.29 -5.73
CA ALA A 166 -4.12 13.60 -6.18
C ALA A 166 -4.50 14.43 -4.95
N LEU A 167 -3.87 15.60 -4.78
CA LEU A 167 -4.17 16.53 -3.70
C LEU A 167 -5.09 17.69 -4.14
N GLY A 168 -5.52 17.68 -5.41
CA GLY A 168 -6.43 18.70 -5.92
C GLY A 168 -7.81 18.54 -5.30
N GLY A 169 -8.32 19.60 -4.67
CA GLY A 169 -9.63 19.59 -4.00
C GLY A 169 -9.62 19.00 -2.60
N VAL A 170 -8.45 18.66 -2.04
CA VAL A 170 -8.33 18.28 -0.63
C VAL A 170 -8.49 19.52 0.22
N CYS A 171 -9.55 19.56 1.02
CA CYS A 171 -9.90 20.70 1.86
C CYS A 171 -9.75 20.40 3.36
N ASP A 172 -9.85 19.12 3.74
CA ASP A 172 -9.79 18.70 5.13
C ASP A 172 -8.57 17.81 5.43
N GLN A 173 -8.09 17.88 6.66
CA GLN A 173 -7.02 17.03 7.19
C GLN A 173 -7.45 15.56 7.23
N SER A 174 -8.74 15.30 7.41
CA SER A 174 -9.30 13.95 7.48
C SER A 174 -9.07 13.15 6.21
N ASP A 175 -9.02 13.80 5.04
CA ASP A 175 -8.76 13.14 3.76
C ASP A 175 -7.34 12.54 3.69
N ILE A 176 -6.40 13.14 4.43
CA ILE A 176 -4.98 12.72 4.45
C ILE A 176 -4.70 11.79 5.63
N ARG A 177 -5.28 12.06 6.80
CA ARG A 177 -4.96 11.35 8.05
C ARG A 177 -5.99 10.27 8.44
N GLY A 178 -7.14 10.25 7.78
CA GLY A 178 -8.29 9.44 8.20
C GLY A 178 -9.05 10.06 9.38
N HIS A 179 -10.19 9.46 9.69
CA HIS A 179 -10.97 9.78 10.89
C HIS A 179 -10.46 8.98 12.10
N ARG A 180 -10.69 9.52 13.29
CA ARG A 180 -10.44 8.85 14.58
C ARG A 180 -11.69 8.18 15.08
#